data_AF-A0A9E3K897-F1
#
_entry.id   AF-A0A9E3K897-F1
#
_cell.length_a   1.000
_cell.length_b   1.000
_cell.length_c   1.000
_cell.angle_alpha   90.00
_cell.angle_beta   90.00
_cell.angle_gamma   90.00
#
_symmetry.space_group_name_H-M   'P 1'
#
loop_
_entity.id
_entity.type
_entity.pdbx_description
1 polymer ?
#
loop_
_entity_poly.entity_id
_entity_poly.type
_entity_poly.pdbx_seq_one_letter_code
_entity_poly.pdbx_strand_id
1 'polypeptide(L)'
;NVRQLRNNVERVMILAGGGPEVIITADMLPQDVGSMVPAMPTSNNGEHIMGLPLREAREVFERDYLIAQISRFSGNISRTAEFVGMERSALHRKLKALGVG
;
A
#
# COMPACT_ATOMS: atom_id res chain seq x y z
N ASN A 1 -2.80 -8.94 -14.26
CA ASN A 1 -3.31 -9.48 -15.54
C ASN A 1 -4.79 -9.90 -15.35
N VAL A 2 -5.68 -9.76 -16.34
CA VAL A 2 -7.15 -9.97 -16.19
C VAL A 2 -7.49 -11.36 -15.64
N ARG A 3 -6.73 -12.38 -16.04
CA ARG A 3 -6.86 -13.75 -15.54
C ARG A 3 -6.62 -13.86 -14.03
N GLN A 4 -5.66 -13.11 -13.49
CA GLN A 4 -5.39 -13.10 -12.05
C GLN A 4 -6.51 -12.42 -11.28
N LEU A 5 -7.12 -11.36 -11.83
CA LEU A 5 -8.25 -10.68 -11.20
C LEU A 5 -9.45 -11.65 -11.10
N ARG A 6 -9.77 -12.34 -12.18
CA ARG A 6 -10.84 -13.36 -12.21
C ARG A 6 -10.64 -14.44 -11.17
N ASN A 7 -9.44 -15.04 -11.11
CA ASN A 7 -9.11 -16.10 -10.16
C ASN A 7 -9.25 -15.63 -8.70
N ASN A 8 -8.85 -14.39 -8.40
CA ASN A 8 -8.98 -13.85 -7.05
C ASN A 8 -10.43 -13.57 -6.67
N VAL A 9 -11.22 -13.01 -7.59
CA VAL A 9 -12.66 -12.78 -7.36
C VAL A 9 -13.38 -14.10 -7.11
N GLU A 10 -13.11 -15.13 -7.91
CA GLU A 10 -13.71 -16.46 -7.76
C GLU A 10 -13.37 -17.09 -6.40
N ARG A 11 -12.11 -17.00 -5.98
CA ARG A 11 -11.65 -17.54 -4.70
C ARG A 11 -12.30 -16.84 -3.50
N VAL A 12 -12.44 -15.51 -3.57
CA VAL A 12 -13.13 -14.73 -2.53
C VAL A 12 -14.61 -15.07 -2.45
N MET A 13 -15.28 -15.27 -3.61
CA MET A 13 -16.69 -15.69 -3.61
C MET A 13 -16.89 -17.09 -3.02
N ILE A 14 -15.93 -18.02 -3.22
CA ILE A 14 -15.95 -19.34 -2.58
C ILE A 14 -15.79 -19.21 -1.06
N LEU A 15 -14.84 -18.40 -0.59
CA LEU A 15 -14.58 -18.18 0.85
C LEU A 15 -15.73 -17.47 1.56
N ALA A 16 -16.38 -16.52 0.89
CA ALA A 16 -17.54 -15.80 1.39
C ALA A 16 -18.82 -16.66 1.44
N GLY A 17 -18.78 -17.92 0.99
CA GLY A 17 -19.90 -18.86 1.11
C GLY A 17 -21.11 -18.52 0.24
N GLY A 18 -21.00 -17.58 -0.70
CA GLY A 18 -22.03 -17.27 -1.70
C GLY A 18 -23.33 -16.64 -1.15
N GLY A 19 -23.38 -16.25 0.12
CA GLY A 19 -24.56 -15.62 0.71
C GLY A 19 -24.75 -14.18 0.21
N PRO A 20 -25.97 -13.77 -0.16
CA PRO A 20 -26.24 -12.42 -0.72
C PRO A 20 -25.97 -11.27 0.26
N GLU A 21 -25.86 -11.55 1.57
CA GLU A 21 -25.58 -10.56 2.62
C GLU A 21 -24.11 -10.54 3.06
N VAL A 22 -23.25 -11.38 2.50
CA VAL A 22 -21.85 -11.47 2.97
C VAL A 22 -21.06 -10.28 2.45
N ILE A 23 -20.61 -9.44 3.39
CA ILE A 23 -19.72 -8.30 3.10
C ILE A 23 -18.31 -8.84 2.91
N ILE A 24 -17.77 -8.67 1.70
CA ILE A 24 -16.39 -9.02 1.39
C ILE A 24 -15.47 -7.96 2.01
N THR A 25 -14.63 -8.37 2.96
CA THR A 25 -13.62 -7.52 3.61
C THR A 25 -12.21 -7.83 3.10
N ALA A 26 -11.28 -6.90 3.31
CA ALA A 26 -9.92 -7.00 2.76
C ALA A 26 -9.11 -8.18 3.32
N ASP A 27 -9.42 -8.64 4.53
CA ASP A 27 -8.84 -9.83 5.18
C ASP A 27 -9.22 -11.16 4.49
N MET A 28 -10.28 -11.17 3.67
CA MET A 28 -10.68 -12.36 2.90
C MET A 28 -9.88 -12.53 1.60
N LEU A 29 -9.07 -11.53 1.23
CA LEU A 29 -8.20 -11.63 0.06
C LEU A 29 -7.02 -12.58 0.34
N PRO A 30 -6.62 -13.42 -0.63
CA PRO A 30 -5.39 -14.20 -0.52
C PRO A 30 -4.19 -13.29 -0.24
N GLN A 31 -3.26 -13.74 0.59
CA GLN A 31 -2.07 -12.94 0.97
C GLN A 31 -1.23 -12.52 -0.26
N ASP A 32 -1.31 -13.32 -1.31
CA ASP A 32 -0.72 -13.08 -2.63
C ASP A 32 -1.29 -11.81 -3.31
N VAL A 33 -2.54 -11.41 -3.05
CA VAL A 33 -3.12 -10.14 -3.53
C VAL A 33 -2.64 -8.96 -2.67
N GLY A 34 -2.51 -9.18 -1.37
CA GLY A 34 -1.90 -8.23 -0.44
C GLY A 34 -0.47 -7.85 -0.82
N SER A 35 0.25 -8.75 -1.50
CA SER A 35 1.60 -8.51 -2.04
C SER A 35 1.66 -7.67 -3.33
N MET A 36 0.52 -7.46 -4.02
CA MET A 36 0.44 -6.62 -5.22
C MET A 36 0.14 -5.15 -4.91
N VAL A 37 -0.43 -4.87 -3.74
CA VAL A 37 -0.19 -3.58 -3.09
C VAL A 37 1.25 -3.66 -2.59
N PRO A 38 2.10 -2.63 -2.75
CA PRO A 38 3.42 -2.65 -2.11
C PRO A 38 3.15 -2.99 -0.65
N ALA A 39 3.61 -4.16 -0.21
CA ALA A 39 3.40 -4.59 1.15
C ALA A 39 3.83 -3.41 2.01
N MET A 40 2.98 -2.96 2.95
CA MET A 40 3.55 -2.22 4.07
C MET A 40 4.76 -3.04 4.53
N PRO A 41 5.91 -2.41 4.84
CA PRO A 41 7.23 -3.06 4.87
C PRO A 41 7.40 -4.26 5.83
N THR A 42 6.32 -4.74 6.45
CA THR A 42 6.24 -5.88 7.35
C THR A 42 6.87 -7.17 6.81
N SER A 43 6.86 -7.43 5.50
CA SER A 43 7.27 -8.76 5.01
C SER A 43 8.79 -8.93 4.79
N ASN A 44 9.58 -7.85 4.71
CA ASN A 44 11.04 -7.96 4.52
C ASN A 44 11.86 -6.90 5.32
N ASN A 45 11.25 -5.77 5.70
CA ASN A 45 11.89 -4.69 6.46
C ASN A 45 11.34 -4.56 7.88
N GLY A 46 10.28 -5.31 8.23
CA GLY A 46 9.61 -5.24 9.53
C GLY A 46 10.55 -5.52 10.70
N GLU A 47 11.40 -6.55 10.60
CA GLU A 47 12.40 -6.87 11.63
C GLU A 47 13.47 -5.78 11.76
N HIS A 48 13.85 -5.15 10.64
CA HIS A 48 14.83 -4.05 10.64
C HIS A 48 14.26 -2.78 11.27
N ILE A 49 12.98 -2.46 11.02
CA ILE A 49 12.28 -1.31 11.59
C ILE A 49 12.13 -1.43 13.11
N MET A 50 11.91 -2.64 13.64
CA MET A 50 11.77 -2.88 15.09
C MET A 50 13.07 -2.66 15.88
N GLY A 51 14.22 -2.63 15.21
CA GLY A 51 15.52 -2.30 15.81
C GLY A 51 15.87 -0.81 15.76
N LEU A 52 15.08 0.03 15.07
CA LEU A 52 15.37 1.44 14.87
C LEU A 52 14.72 2.33 15.94
N PRO A 53 15.35 3.46 16.30
CA PRO A 53 14.69 4.52 17.06
C PRO A 53 13.41 5.00 16.35
N LEU A 54 12.40 5.43 17.12
CA LEU A 54 11.09 5.85 16.60
C LEU A 54 11.17 6.90 15.48
N ARG A 55 12.16 7.79 15.54
CA ARG A 55 12.37 8.80 14.48
C ARG A 55 12.75 8.14 13.15
N GLU A 56 13.72 7.25 13.17
CA GLU A 56 14.23 6.57 11.98
C GLU A 56 13.21 5.57 11.43
N ALA A 57 12.55 4.82 12.32
CA ALA A 57 11.44 3.93 11.94
C ALA A 57 10.34 4.68 11.19
N ARG A 58 10.00 5.89 11.64
CA ARG A 58 8.99 6.75 10.98
C ARG A 58 9.45 7.26 9.62
N GLU A 59 10.71 7.66 9.49
CA GLU A 59 11.27 8.13 8.21
C GLU A 59 11.26 7.01 7.17
N VAL A 60 11.63 5.78 7.56
CA VAL A 60 11.57 4.60 6.68
C VAL A 60 10.14 4.29 6.28
N PHE A 61 9.21 4.26 7.25
CA PHE A 61 7.80 4.04 6.96
C PHE A 61 7.22 5.10 6.01
N GLU A 62 7.46 6.39 6.28
CA GLU A 62 6.95 7.49 5.45
C GLU A 62 7.50 7.43 4.02
N ARG A 63 8.79 7.09 3.86
CA ARG A 63 9.41 6.89 2.55
C ARG A 63 8.70 5.78 1.77
N ASP A 64 8.59 4.59 2.35
CA ASP A 64 8.03 3.42 1.68
C ASP A 64 6.54 3.64 1.36
N TYR A 65 5.80 4.24 2.30
CA TYR A 65 4.41 4.59 2.13
C TYR A 65 4.21 5.56 0.95
N LEU A 66 4.98 6.65 0.89
CA LEU A 66 4.84 7.64 -0.18
C LEU A 66 5.22 7.06 -1.55
N ILE A 67 6.29 6.26 -1.63
CA ILE A 67 6.66 5.55 -2.87
C ILE A 67 5.53 4.64 -3.33
N ALA A 68 4.93 3.88 -2.41
CA ALA A 68 3.83 2.99 -2.71
C ALA A 68 2.60 3.74 -3.25
N GLN A 69 2.24 4.87 -2.63
CA GLN A 69 1.11 5.68 -3.08
C GLN A 69 1.40 6.34 -4.44
N ILE A 70 2.61 6.85 -4.67
CA ILE A 70 2.98 7.43 -5.98
C ILE A 70 2.88 6.37 -7.08
N SER A 71 3.40 5.17 -6.83
CA SER A 71 3.29 4.04 -7.77
C SER A 71 1.82 3.67 -8.03
N ARG A 72 0.98 3.66 -6.99
CA ARG A 72 -0.46 3.39 -7.11
C ARG A 72 -1.17 4.39 -8.04
N PHE A 73 -0.76 5.65 -8.03
CA PHE A 73 -1.31 6.69 -8.93
C PHE A 73 -0.49 6.87 -10.21
N SER A 74 0.34 5.88 -10.60
CA SER A 74 1.15 5.90 -11.83
C SER A 74 2.05 7.14 -11.95
N GLY A 75 2.63 7.60 -10.84
CA GLY A 75 3.49 8.78 -10.81
C GLY A 75 2.74 10.12 -10.76
N ASN A 76 1.40 10.12 -10.69
CA ASN A 76 0.63 11.35 -10.59
C ASN A 76 0.73 11.95 -9.18
N ILE A 77 1.67 12.89 -9.01
CA ILE A 77 1.93 13.56 -7.74
C ILE A 77 0.72 14.36 -7.24
N SER A 78 -0.07 14.97 -8.12
CA SER A 78 -1.24 15.75 -7.71
C SER A 78 -2.33 14.86 -7.09
N ARG A 79 -2.67 13.75 -7.74
CA ARG A 79 -3.64 12.78 -7.20
C ARG A 79 -3.13 12.09 -5.94
N THR A 80 -1.82 11.83 -5.89
CA THR A 80 -1.20 11.26 -4.69
C THR A 80 -1.30 12.24 -3.52
N ALA A 81 -0.97 13.52 -3.73
CA ALA A 81 -1.05 14.58 -2.74
C ALA A 81 -2.47 14.74 -2.18
N GLU A 82 -3.47 14.78 -3.07
CA GLU A 82 -4.88 14.81 -2.69
C GLU A 82 -5.27 13.61 -1.83
N PHE A 83 -4.87 12.39 -2.22
CA PHE A 83 -5.19 11.18 -1.49
C PHE A 83 -4.51 11.09 -0.11
N VAL A 84 -3.24 11.49 0.00
CA VAL A 84 -2.52 11.50 1.29
C VAL A 84 -2.86 12.71 2.16
N GLY A 85 -3.71 13.63 1.66
CA GLY A 85 -4.11 14.83 2.40
C GLY A 85 -3.00 15.88 2.53
N MET A 86 -2.07 15.93 1.57
CA MET A 86 -0.97 16.91 1.55
C MET A 86 -1.13 17.87 0.38
N GLU A 87 -0.67 19.11 0.56
CA GLU A 87 -0.49 20.01 -0.56
C GLU A 87 0.62 19.48 -1.50
N ARG A 88 0.43 19.63 -2.82
CA ARG A 88 1.40 19.14 -3.82
C ARG A 88 2.82 19.63 -3.57
N SER A 89 2.99 20.91 -3.20
CA SER A 89 4.31 21.50 -2.94
C SER A 89 4.95 20.95 -1.66
N ALA A 90 4.15 20.58 -0.66
CA ALA A 90 4.60 19.96 0.57
C ALA A 90 5.03 18.51 0.32
N LEU A 91 4.26 17.76 -0.47
CA LEU A 91 4.61 16.40 -0.87
C LEU A 91 5.95 16.36 -1.61
N HIS A 92 6.16 17.26 -2.59
CA HIS A 92 7.44 17.35 -3.31
C HIS A 92 8.63 17.64 -2.38
N ARG A 93 8.47 18.58 -1.44
CA ARG A 93 9.51 18.88 -0.45
C ARG A 93 9.80 17.67 0.44
N LYS A 94 8.76 16.95 0.85
CA LYS A 94 8.88 15.75 1.69
C LYS A 94 9.57 14.60 0.97
N LEU A 95 9.26 14.36 -0.31
CA LEU A 95 9.97 13.37 -1.13
C LEU A 95 11.47 13.68 -1.26
N LYS A 96 11.81 14.95 -1.49
CA LYS A 96 13.21 15.39 -1.57
C LYS A 96 13.94 15.22 -0.24
N ALA A 97 13.29 15.56 0.88
CA ALA A 97 13.86 15.37 2.23
C ALA A 97 14.08 13.89 2.57
N LEU A 98 13.22 13.00 2.08
CA LEU A 98 13.33 11.55 2.28
C LEU A 98 14.30 10.87 1.30
N GLY A 99 14.89 11.61 0.35
CA GLY A 99 15.86 11.12 -0.64
C GLY A 99 15.24 10.42 -1.86
N VAL A 100 13.98 10.72 -2.20
CA VAL A 100 13.19 10.05 -3.25
C VAL A 100 12.90 11.00 -4.43
N GLY A 101 13.83 11.89 -4.79
CA GLY A 101 13.59 12.95 -5.77
C GLY A 101 14.69 13.08 -6.80
#